data_AF-A0A257W3Y6-F1
#
_entry.id   AF-A0A257W3Y6-F1
#
_cell.length_a   1.000
_cell.length_b   1.000
_cell.length_c   1.000
_cell.angle_alpha   90.00
_cell.angle_beta   90.00
_cell.angle_gamma   90.00
#
_symmetry.space_group_name_H-M   'P 1'
#
loop_
_entity.id
_entity.type
_entity.pdbx_description
1 polymer ?
#
loop_
_entity_poly.entity_id
_entity_poly.type
_entity_poly.pdbx_seq_one_letter_code
_entity_poly.pdbx_strand_id
1 'polypeptide(L)'
;RWRMDLQALHVMLIKGNHDILDDAWYKDSNIEVVEDRWIEDHFCFQHDSDTVVLDEQVLFAFTGHIHPGIHIRGMGKQSLRFPCFYFSDDICVMPAFSQFTGLAAIRPAPQHKVYAIVEKEIIRVK
;
A
#
# COMPACT_ATOMS: atom_id res chain seq x y z
N ARG A 1 11.51 21.47 3.53
CA ARG A 1 12.11 21.82 2.22
C ARG A 1 11.33 21.17 1.07
N TRP A 2 11.34 19.84 0.90
CA TRP A 2 10.59 19.13 -0.16
C TRP A 2 9.15 19.63 -0.37
N ARG A 3 8.36 19.67 0.70
CA ARG A 3 6.96 20.08 0.64
C ARG A 3 6.76 21.53 0.20
N MET A 4 7.70 22.41 0.57
CA MET A 4 7.73 23.82 0.17
C MET A 4 8.22 24.02 -1.27
N ASP A 5 8.98 23.07 -1.81
CA ASP A 5 9.43 23.12 -3.20
C ASP A 5 8.31 22.68 -4.18
N LEU A 6 7.28 21.98 -3.67
CA LEU A 6 6.18 21.40 -4.46
C LEU A 6 4.80 21.90 -3.99
N GLN A 7 4.65 23.18 -3.65
CA GLN A 7 3.42 23.71 -3.01
C GLN A 7 2.14 23.45 -3.81
N ALA A 8 2.22 23.46 -5.14
CA ALA A 8 1.08 23.20 -6.02
C ALA A 8 0.63 21.73 -6.04
N LEU A 9 1.48 20.80 -5.63
CA LEU A 9 1.09 19.40 -5.47
C LEU A 9 0.16 19.29 -4.28
N HIS A 10 -1.07 18.84 -4.51
CA HIS A 10 -1.98 18.42 -3.45
C HIS A 10 -1.48 17.10 -2.86
N VAL A 11 -1.40 17.04 -1.54
CA VAL A 11 -0.91 15.87 -0.81
C VAL A 11 -1.91 15.55 0.27
N MET A 12 -2.46 14.34 0.23
CA MET A 12 -3.38 13.80 1.21
C MET A 12 -2.70 12.62 1.92
N LEU A 13 -2.80 12.60 3.25
CA LEU A 13 -2.37 11.52 4.12
C LEU A 13 -3.61 10.85 4.71
N ILE A 14 -3.81 9.57 4.38
CA ILE A 14 -4.77 8.72 5.09
C ILE A 14 -4.00 8.13 6.27
N LYS A 15 -4.39 8.47 7.50
CA LYS A 15 -3.60 8.15 8.68
C LYS A 15 -3.49 6.64 8.88
N GLY A 16 -2.27 6.23 9.12
CA GLY A 16 -1.92 4.93 9.65
C GLY A 16 -1.51 4.99 11.11
N ASN A 17 -1.25 3.81 11.66
CA ASN A 17 -0.84 3.62 13.06
C ASN A 17 0.54 4.24 13.42
N HIS A 18 1.32 4.70 12.43
CA HIS A 18 2.61 5.35 12.64
C HIS A 18 2.56 6.88 12.47
N ASP A 19 1.43 7.44 12.04
CA ASP A 19 1.27 8.87 11.79
C ASP A 19 0.91 9.62 13.08
N ILE A 20 1.89 9.71 13.98
CA ILE A 20 1.73 10.16 15.37
C ILE A 20 1.99 11.67 15.60
N LEU A 21 2.29 12.43 14.54
CA LEU A 21 2.53 13.86 14.67
C LEU A 21 1.23 14.62 14.93
N ASP A 22 1.34 15.79 15.57
CA ASP A 22 0.20 16.68 15.81
C ASP A 22 -0.34 17.22 14.48
N ASP A 23 -1.67 17.37 14.39
CA ASP A 23 -2.37 17.91 13.20
C ASP A 23 -1.84 19.27 12.73
N ALA A 24 -1.37 20.09 13.67
CA ALA A 24 -0.75 21.37 13.37
C ALA A 24 0.48 21.22 12.46
N TRP A 25 1.29 20.18 12.66
CA TRP A 25 2.47 19.94 11.85
C TRP A 25 2.12 19.59 10.39
N TYR A 26 1.10 18.75 10.19
CA TYR A 26 0.62 18.39 8.85
C TYR A 26 0.02 19.59 8.14
N LYS A 27 -0.79 20.39 8.86
CA LYS A 27 -1.38 21.62 8.35
C LYS A 27 -0.32 22.64 7.93
N ASP A 28 0.67 22.89 8.78
CA ASP A 28 1.79 23.80 8.46
C ASP A 28 2.62 23.29 7.27
N SER A 29 2.59 21.98 7.03
CA SER A 29 3.17 21.33 5.87
C SER A 29 2.22 21.26 4.66
N ASN A 30 1.04 21.89 4.67
CA ASN A 30 0.08 21.81 3.56
C ASN A 30 -0.20 20.35 3.12
N ILE A 31 -0.41 19.47 4.10
CA ILE A 31 -0.83 18.07 3.94
C ILE A 31 -2.25 17.98 4.47
N GLU A 32 -3.17 17.54 3.63
CA GLU A 32 -4.53 17.22 4.04
C GLU A 32 -4.52 15.87 4.75
N VAL A 33 -5.18 15.79 5.90
CA VAL A 33 -5.19 14.59 6.73
C VAL A 33 -6.60 14.01 6.72
N VAL A 34 -6.70 12.72 6.39
CA VAL A 34 -7.92 11.91 6.44
C VAL A 34 -7.72 10.86 7.52
N GLU A 35 -8.60 10.84 8.52
CA GLU A 35 -8.43 9.99 9.70
C GLU A 35 -8.60 8.50 9.41
N ASP A 36 -9.67 8.11 8.71
CA ASP A 36 -10.03 6.70 8.55
C ASP A 36 -9.81 6.20 7.11
N ARG A 37 -10.60 6.74 6.17
CA ARG A 37 -10.59 6.32 4.77
C ARG A 37 -11.00 7.44 3.85
N TRP A 38 -10.45 7.43 2.65
CA TRP A 38 -10.86 8.29 1.54
C TRP A 38 -11.62 7.46 0.51
N ILE A 39 -12.79 7.92 0.09
CA ILE A 39 -13.60 7.25 -0.93
C ILE A 39 -13.72 8.18 -2.13
N GLU A 40 -13.32 7.66 -3.29
CA GLU A 40 -13.50 8.30 -4.59
C GLU A 40 -14.24 7.34 -5.51
N ASP A 41 -15.44 7.71 -5.94
CA ASP A 41 -16.39 6.82 -6.61
C ASP A 41 -16.58 5.49 -5.84
N HIS A 42 -16.17 4.37 -6.45
CA HIS A 42 -16.28 3.04 -5.86
C HIS A 42 -14.96 2.52 -5.26
N PHE A 43 -13.94 3.38 -5.18
CA PHE A 43 -12.63 3.05 -4.64
C PHE A 43 -12.47 3.61 -3.22
N CYS A 44 -12.05 2.75 -2.30
CA CYS A 44 -11.65 3.15 -0.95
C CYS A 44 -10.13 3.12 -0.82
N PHE A 45 -9.57 4.11 -0.17
CA PHE A 45 -8.17 4.15 0.23
C PHE A 45 -8.12 4.17 1.76
N GLN A 46 -7.45 3.18 2.34
CA GLN A 46 -7.38 2.98 3.78
C GLN A 46 -6.05 2.35 4.16
N HIS A 47 -5.45 2.71 5.29
CA HIS A 47 -4.10 2.24 5.62
C HIS A 47 -4.00 0.73 5.79
N ASP A 48 -4.95 0.13 6.53
CA ASP A 48 -4.94 -1.29 6.89
C ASP A 48 -6.06 -2.06 6.17
N SER A 49 -5.72 -3.21 5.59
CA SER A 49 -6.69 -4.10 4.94
C SER A 49 -7.66 -4.76 5.91
N ASP A 50 -7.23 -5.00 7.16
CA ASP A 50 -8.04 -5.76 8.11
C ASP A 50 -9.26 -4.98 8.61
N THR A 51 -9.27 -3.67 8.38
CA THR A 51 -10.34 -2.76 8.79
C THR A 51 -11.21 -2.27 7.63
N VAL A 52 -10.97 -2.74 6.41
CA VAL A 52 -11.76 -2.37 5.23
C VAL A 52 -13.16 -2.99 5.31
N VAL A 53 -14.17 -2.18 5.00
CA VAL A 53 -15.57 -2.61 4.85
C VAL A 53 -16.02 -2.31 3.43
N LEU A 54 -16.43 -3.35 2.71
CA LEU A 54 -16.98 -3.27 1.36
C LEU A 54 -18.51 -3.26 1.41
N ASP A 55 -19.12 -2.50 0.53
CA ASP A 55 -20.58 -2.35 0.41
C ASP A 55 -20.97 -1.84 -0.99
N GLU A 56 -22.22 -1.38 -1.17
CA GLU A 56 -22.69 -0.87 -2.47
C GLU A 56 -21.95 0.40 -2.93
N GLN A 57 -21.34 1.14 -2.01
CA GLN A 57 -20.55 2.33 -2.30
C GLN A 57 -19.09 1.95 -2.52
N VAL A 58 -18.53 1.07 -1.69
CA VAL A 58 -17.12 0.64 -1.76
C VAL A 58 -16.99 -0.75 -2.39
N LEU A 59 -16.60 -0.79 -3.66
CA LEU A 59 -16.45 -2.04 -4.42
C LEU A 59 -15.00 -2.55 -4.44
N PHE A 60 -14.01 -1.66 -4.26
CA PHE A 60 -12.61 -2.05 -4.28
C PHE A 60 -11.78 -1.15 -3.37
N ALA A 61 -10.81 -1.71 -2.63
CA ALA A 61 -9.96 -0.94 -1.73
C ALA A 61 -8.45 -1.02 -2.06
N PHE A 62 -7.75 0.09 -1.87
CA PHE A 62 -6.29 0.18 -1.90
C PHE A 62 -5.77 0.38 -0.48
N THR A 63 -4.84 -0.48 -0.06
CA THR A 63 -4.32 -0.49 1.30
C THR A 63 -2.82 -0.67 1.36
N GLY A 64 -2.25 -0.54 2.56
CA GLY A 64 -0.83 -0.69 2.84
C GLY A 64 -0.58 -1.50 4.11
N HIS A 65 0.03 -0.87 5.11
CA HIS A 65 0.34 -1.41 6.44
C HIS A 65 1.29 -2.62 6.51
N ILE A 66 0.92 -3.76 5.92
CA ILE A 66 1.57 -5.05 6.18
C ILE A 66 2.89 -5.24 5.40
N HIS A 67 3.16 -4.42 4.40
CA HIS A 67 4.34 -4.51 3.53
C HIS A 67 4.46 -5.89 2.84
N PRO A 68 3.55 -6.21 1.90
CA PRO A 68 3.44 -7.54 1.31
C PRO A 68 4.71 -7.97 0.58
N GLY A 69 5.17 -9.19 0.87
CA GLY A 69 6.31 -9.80 0.21
C GLY A 69 6.07 -11.25 -0.22
N ILE A 70 6.42 -11.55 -1.47
CA ILE A 70 6.25 -12.84 -2.12
C ILE A 70 7.59 -13.57 -2.24
N HIS A 71 7.57 -14.89 -2.06
CA HIS A 71 8.74 -15.74 -2.29
C HIS A 71 8.76 -16.24 -3.72
N ILE A 72 9.88 -16.03 -4.43
CA ILE A 72 10.12 -16.59 -5.75
C ILE A 72 11.26 -17.59 -5.63
N ARG A 73 11.00 -18.83 -6.07
CA ARG A 73 11.99 -19.92 -6.06
C ARG A 73 12.71 -19.95 -7.41
N GLY A 74 14.02 -19.79 -7.37
CA GLY A 74 14.90 -19.90 -8.53
C GLY A 74 15.47 -21.31 -8.70
N MET A 75 16.31 -21.47 -9.72
CA MET A 75 17.10 -22.68 -9.92
C MET A 75 18.10 -22.86 -8.75
N GLY A 76 18.37 -24.09 -8.35
CA GLY A 76 19.36 -24.39 -7.31
C GLY A 76 18.88 -24.17 -5.86
N LYS A 77 17.58 -24.26 -5.58
CA LYS A 77 16.97 -24.08 -4.24
C LYS A 77 17.11 -22.68 -3.63
N GLN A 78 17.47 -21.68 -4.44
CA GLN A 78 17.43 -20.29 -4.00
C GLN A 78 15.98 -19.83 -3.86
N SER A 79 15.68 -19.20 -2.73
CA SER A 79 14.38 -18.59 -2.45
C SER A 79 14.63 -17.14 -2.12
N LEU A 80 14.25 -16.25 -3.02
CA LEU A 80 14.34 -14.81 -2.82
C LEU A 80 12.98 -14.26 -2.46
N ARG A 81 12.98 -13.15 -1.73
CA ARG A 81 11.78 -12.48 -1.28
C ARG A 81 11.74 -11.07 -1.83
N PHE A 82 10.62 -10.72 -2.45
CA PHE A 82 10.46 -9.43 -3.11
C PHE A 82 9.23 -8.70 -2.55
N PRO A 83 9.28 -7.37 -2.40
CA PRO A 83 8.07 -6.58 -2.23
C PRO A 83 7.16 -6.79 -3.44
N CYS A 84 5.84 -6.70 -3.23
CA CYS A 84 4.90 -6.98 -4.29
C CYS A 84 3.62 -6.16 -4.15
N PHE A 85 2.92 -5.96 -5.26
CA PHE A 85 1.50 -5.64 -5.22
C PHE A 85 0.72 -6.95 -5.10
N TYR A 86 -0.23 -6.99 -4.18
CA TYR A 86 -1.09 -8.14 -3.94
C TYR A 86 -2.55 -7.76 -4.17
N PHE A 87 -3.20 -8.44 -5.11
CA PHE A 87 -4.59 -8.21 -5.46
C PHE A 87 -5.43 -9.44 -5.08
N SER A 88 -6.37 -9.28 -4.15
CA SER A 88 -7.53 -10.16 -4.02
C SER A 88 -8.60 -9.79 -5.06
N ASP A 89 -9.82 -10.29 -4.88
CA ASP A 89 -10.94 -9.96 -5.75
C ASP A 89 -11.39 -8.48 -5.60
N ASP A 90 -11.15 -7.88 -4.44
CA ASP A 90 -11.72 -6.62 -3.97
C ASP A 90 -10.72 -5.69 -3.24
N ILE A 91 -9.50 -6.14 -2.97
CA ILE A 91 -8.48 -5.37 -2.25
C ILE A 91 -7.14 -5.45 -3.00
N CYS A 92 -6.45 -4.32 -3.09
CA CYS A 92 -5.06 -4.20 -3.47
C CYS A 92 -4.23 -3.78 -2.26
N VAL A 93 -3.36 -4.67 -1.77
CA VAL A 93 -2.32 -4.31 -0.79
C VAL A 93 -1.07 -3.85 -1.53
N MET A 94 -0.70 -2.58 -1.32
CA MET A 94 0.45 -1.94 -1.92
C MET A 94 1.74 -2.26 -1.16
N PRO A 95 2.88 -2.36 -1.86
CA PRO A 95 4.19 -2.50 -1.22
C PRO A 95 4.56 -1.23 -0.46
N ALA A 96 5.42 -1.36 0.55
CA ALA A 96 6.02 -0.20 1.20
C ALA A 96 6.82 0.62 0.18
N PHE A 97 6.68 1.95 0.23
CA PHE A 97 7.53 2.84 -0.56
C PHE A 97 8.99 2.85 -0.07
N SER A 98 9.20 2.62 1.23
CA SER A 98 10.53 2.60 1.85
C SER A 98 11.29 1.31 1.54
N GLN A 99 12.59 1.42 1.30
CA GLN A 99 13.50 0.28 1.13
C GLN A 99 13.88 -0.42 2.46
N PHE A 100 13.57 0.19 3.60
CA PHE A 100 14.08 -0.22 4.92
C PHE A 100 13.07 -1.00 5.76
N THR A 101 12.02 -1.52 5.15
CA THR A 101 10.98 -2.26 5.88
C THR A 101 11.18 -3.77 5.76
N GLY A 102 10.85 -4.48 6.83
CA GLY A 102 10.57 -5.91 6.72
C GLY A 102 9.39 -6.15 5.77
N LEU A 103 9.28 -7.37 5.27
CA LEU A 103 8.15 -7.80 4.45
C LEU A 103 7.25 -8.73 5.28
N ALA A 104 5.93 -8.70 5.08
CA ALA A 104 4.97 -9.72 5.55
C ALA A 104 4.74 -10.78 4.47
N ALA A 105 4.75 -12.06 4.83
CA ALA A 105 4.82 -13.14 3.84
C ALA A 105 3.41 -13.43 3.35
N ILE A 106 3.13 -13.11 2.09
CA ILE A 106 1.81 -13.40 1.53
C ILE A 106 1.74 -14.84 1.01
N ARG A 107 0.57 -15.44 1.16
CA ARG A 107 0.22 -16.74 0.58
C ARG A 107 -1.00 -16.53 -0.32
N PRO A 108 -0.81 -16.20 -1.61
CA PRO A 108 -1.92 -15.87 -2.49
C PRO A 108 -2.84 -17.08 -2.70
N ALA A 109 -4.14 -16.84 -2.74
CA ALA A 109 -5.10 -17.82 -3.24
C ALA A 109 -4.95 -17.98 -4.77
N PRO A 110 -5.37 -19.10 -5.38
CA PRO A 110 -5.17 -19.36 -6.81
C PRO A 110 -5.72 -18.28 -7.75
N GLN A 111 -6.79 -17.59 -7.36
CA GLN A 111 -7.41 -16.52 -8.15
C GLN A 111 -6.78 -15.14 -7.91
N HIS A 112 -6.02 -14.98 -6.81
CA HIS A 112 -5.38 -13.72 -6.46
C HIS A 112 -4.16 -13.47 -7.34
N LYS A 113 -3.90 -12.19 -7.64
CA LYS A 113 -2.80 -11.79 -8.52
C LYS A 113 -1.69 -11.16 -7.70
N VAL A 114 -0.45 -11.57 -7.97
CA VAL A 114 0.73 -11.01 -7.32
C VAL A 114 1.68 -10.48 -8.37
N TYR A 115 2.16 -9.27 -8.15
CA TYR A 115 3.14 -8.60 -9.00
C TYR A 115 4.35 -8.23 -8.16
N ALA A 116 5.44 -8.99 -8.30
CA ALA A 116 6.69 -8.74 -7.61
C ALA A 116 7.41 -7.53 -8.21
N ILE A 117 8.00 -6.70 -7.35
CA ILE A 117 8.92 -5.65 -7.77
C ILE A 117 10.33 -6.22 -7.73
N VAL A 118 10.97 -6.31 -8.89
CA VAL A 118 12.35 -6.78 -9.04
C VAL A 118 13.14 -5.65 -9.68
N GLU A 119 14.03 -5.03 -8.89
CA GLU A 119 14.79 -3.85 -9.29
C GLU A 119 13.89 -2.70 -9.77
N LYS A 120 13.77 -2.51 -11.09
CA LYS A 120 12.94 -1.48 -11.73
C LYS A 120 11.81 -2.07 -12.58
N GLU A 121 11.54 -3.37 -12.43
CA GLU A 121 10.56 -4.10 -13.21
C GLU A 121 9.45 -4.68 -12.32
N ILE A 122 8.29 -4.89 -12.96
CA ILE A 122 7.13 -5.54 -12.36
C ILE A 122 6.95 -6.91 -13.02
N ILE A 123 7.07 -7.97 -12.23
CA ILE A 123 6.95 -9.35 -12.70
C ILE A 123 5.69 -9.98 -12.10
N ARG A 124 4.76 -10.41 -12.95
CA ARG A 124 3.61 -11.20 -12.51
C ARG A 124 4.08 -12.58 -12.05
N VAL A 125 3.79 -12.91 -10.79
CA VAL A 125 4.06 -14.24 -10.23
C VAL A 125 2.98 -15.21 -10.71
N LYS A 126 3.39 -16.40 -11.16
CA LYS A 126 2.49 -17.48 -11.58
C LYS A 126 2.02 -18.32 -10.40
#